data_AF-A0A0Q8MHL2-F1
#
_entry.id   AF-A0A0Q8MHL2-F1
#
_cell.length_a   1.000
_cell.length_b   1.000
_cell.length_c   1.000
_cell.angle_alpha   90.00
_cell.angle_beta   90.00
_cell.angle_gamma   90.00
#
_symmetry.space_group_name_H-M   'P 1'
#
loop_
_entity.id
_entity.type
_entity.pdbx_description
1 polymer ?
#
loop_
_entity_poly.entity_id
_entity_poly.type
_entity_poly.pdbx_seq_one_letter_code
_entity_poly.pdbx_strand_id
1 'polypeptide(L)' 'MADQTLSQSGENSPEHVAYRLMERIADVEGISLSRTGNEKLATRKWILDTYAESVDAVRANRRYSKPQT' A
#
# COMPACT_ATOMS: atom_id res chain seq x y z
N MET A 1 33.45 2.86 -7.29
CA MET A 1 32.62 2.20 -6.26
C MET A 1 31.34 3.01 -6.18
N ALA A 2 30.24 2.51 -6.75
CA ALA A 2 28.99 3.27 -6.76
C ALA A 2 28.42 3.30 -5.34
N ASP A 3 28.31 4.50 -4.78
CA ASP A 3 27.63 4.78 -3.52
C ASP A 3 26.15 4.47 -3.71
N GLN A 4 25.76 3.22 -3.42
CA GLN A 4 24.34 2.87 -3.25
C GLN A 4 23.93 3.38 -1.89
N THR A 5 23.58 4.67 -1.84
CA THR A 5 22.80 5.25 -0.76
C THR A 5 21.41 4.59 -0.84
N LEU A 6 21.29 3.40 -0.24
CA LEU A 6 20.01 2.84 0.15
C LEU A 6 19.40 3.87 1.10
N SER A 7 18.62 4.78 0.53
CA SER A 7 17.77 5.69 1.28
C SER A 7 16.82 4.79 2.05
N GLN A 8 17.21 4.41 3.26
CA GLN A 8 16.32 3.83 4.24
C GLN A 8 15.18 4.81 4.32
N SER A 9 14.07 4.48 3.67
CA SER A 9 12.82 5.20 3.82
C SER A 9 12.57 5.17 5.32
N GLY A 10 12.74 6.33 5.97
CA GLY A 10 12.81 6.40 7.42
C GLY A 10 11.62 5.65 8.01
N GLU A 11 11.83 4.86 9.06
CA GLU A 11 10.72 4.23 9.76
C GLU A 11 9.66 5.30 10.05
N ASN A 12 8.41 5.04 9.66
CA ASN A 12 7.27 5.97 9.68
C ASN A 12 7.25 7.09 8.62
N SER A 13 8.02 6.98 7.54
CA SER A 13 7.77 7.80 6.36
C SER A 13 6.39 7.45 5.75
N PRO A 14 5.72 8.40 5.08
CA PRO A 14 4.45 8.12 4.40
C PRO A 14 4.53 6.92 3.45
N GLU A 15 5.67 6.74 2.78
CA GLU A 15 5.95 5.62 1.91
C GLU A 15 6.04 4.30 2.68
N HIS A 16 6.69 4.30 3.84
CA HIS A 16 6.77 3.12 4.71
C HIS A 16 5.38 2.71 5.22
N VAL A 17 4.55 3.67 5.64
CA VAL A 17 3.17 3.41 6.08
C VAL A 17 2.31 2.88 4.92
N ALA A 18 2.43 3.47 3.73
CA ALA A 18 1.72 3.01 2.55
C ALA A 18 2.12 1.57 2.17
N TYR A 19 3.41 1.26 2.24
CA TYR A 19 3.92 -0.09 1.97
C TYR A 19 3.35 -1.11 2.97
N ARG A 20 3.40 -0.81 4.28
CA ARG A 20 2.83 -1.67 5.32
C ARG A 20 1.32 -1.90 5.17
N LEU A 21 0.58 -0.87 4.76
CA LEU A 21 -0.84 -1.00 4.46
C LEU A 21 -1.06 -1.97 3.30
N MET A 22 -0.26 -1.84 2.23
CA MET A 22 -0.37 -2.71 1.05
C MET A 22 0.00 -4.16 1.37
N GLU A 23 1.02 -4.41 2.21
CA GLU A 23 1.32 -5.73 2.76
C GLU A 23 0.09 -6.31 3.48
N ARG A 24 -0.55 -5.51 4.34
CA ARG A 24 -1.70 -5.98 5.11
C ARG A 24 -2.92 -6.32 4.26
N ILE A 25 -3.18 -5.54 3.20
CA ILE A 25 -4.25 -5.84 2.25
C ILE A 25 -3.94 -7.14 1.51
N ALA A 26 -2.69 -7.29 1.05
CA ALA A 26 -2.25 -8.48 0.35
C ALA A 26 -2.41 -9.76 1.21
N ASP A 27 -2.03 -9.70 2.49
CA ASP A 27 -2.22 -10.80 3.45
C ASP A 27 -3.68 -11.25 3.58
N VAL A 28 -4.60 -10.27 3.66
CA VAL A 28 -6.04 -10.55 3.80
C VAL A 28 -6.62 -11.13 2.51
N GLU A 29 -6.13 -10.69 1.36
CA GLU A 29 -6.56 -11.16 0.04
C GLU A 29 -5.83 -12.44 -0.42
N GLY A 30 -4.86 -12.95 0.35
CA GLY A 30 -4.04 -14.10 -0.02
C GLY A 30 -3.16 -13.84 -1.25
N ILE A 31 -2.69 -12.61 -1.40
CA ILE A 31 -1.85 -12.15 -2.50
C ILE A 31 -0.43 -11.96 -2.00
N SER A 32 0.54 -12.47 -2.76
CA SER A 32 1.95 -12.31 -2.43
C SER A 32 2.53 -11.09 -3.15
N LEU A 33 3.14 -10.18 -2.40
CA LEU A 33 3.93 -9.08 -2.95
C LEU A 33 5.35 -9.51 -3.34
N SER A 34 5.81 -10.65 -2.81
CA SER A 34 7.10 -11.24 -3.13
C SER A 34 6.93 -12.45 -4.05
N ARG A 35 7.98 -12.79 -4.79
CA ARG A 35 8.00 -13.98 -5.66
C ARG A 35 8.19 -15.30 -4.90
N THR A 36 8.14 -15.27 -3.57
CA THR A 36 8.52 -16.37 -2.70
C THR A 36 7.26 -17.10 -2.23
N GLY A 37 6.91 -18.22 -2.87
CA GLY A 37 5.78 -19.06 -2.45
C GLY A 37 4.87 -19.51 -3.59
N ASN A 38 3.79 -20.23 -3.23
CA ASN A 38 2.73 -20.70 -4.15
C ASN A 38 1.51 -19.76 -4.21
N GLU A 39 1.61 -18.60 -3.59
CA GLU A 39 0.53 -17.61 -3.52
C GLU A 39 0.36 -16.85 -4.83
N LYS A 40 -0.82 -16.27 -5.02
CA LYS A 40 -1.12 -15.46 -6.21
C LYS A 40 -0.26 -14.20 -6.17
N LEU A 41 0.66 -14.07 -7.12
CA LEU A 41 1.54 -12.90 -7.20
C LEU A 41 0.73 -11.63 -7.51
N ALA A 42 1.05 -10.55 -6.82
CA ALA A 42 0.50 -9.23 -7.12
C ALA A 42 0.83 -8.82 -8.56
N THR A 43 -0.21 -8.60 -9.36
CA THR A 43 -0.05 -8.07 -10.71
C THR A 43 0.07 -6.55 -10.65
N ARG A 44 0.70 -5.93 -11.66
CA ARG A 44 0.73 -4.47 -11.81
C ARG A 44 -0.68 -3.86 -11.73
N LYS A 45 -1.67 -4.52 -12.33
CA LYS A 45 -3.06 -4.08 -12.30
C LYS A 45 -3.59 -4.05 -10.86
N TRP A 46 -3.43 -5.14 -10.12
CA TRP A 46 -3.86 -5.22 -8.72
C TRP A 46 -3.25 -4.10 -7.87
N ILE A 47 -1.94 -3.86 -7.99
CA ILE A 47 -1.27 -2.79 -7.23
C ILE A 47 -1.91 -1.42 -7.49
N LEU A 48 -2.20 -1.10 -8.76
CA LEU A 48 -2.78 0.19 -9.14
C LEU A 48 -4.25 0.32 -8.72
N ASP A 49 -5.03 -0.75 -8.88
CA ASP A 49 -6.45 -0.78 -8.50
C ASP A 49 -6.59 -0.65 -6.98
N THR A 50 -5.85 -1.44 -6.19
CA THR A 50 -5.84 -1.38 -4.72
C THR A 50 -5.39 -0.01 -4.20
N TYR A 51 -4.40 0.62 -4.84
CA TYR A 51 -3.99 1.97 -4.48
C TYR A 51 -5.10 2.99 -4.76
N ALA A 52 -5.76 2.91 -5.93
CA ALA A 52 -6.87 3.80 -6.26
C ALA A 52 -8.04 3.63 -5.27
N GLU A 53 -8.41 2.40 -4.94
CA GLU A 53 -9.45 2.10 -3.95
C GLU A 53 -9.10 2.64 -2.56
N SER A 54 -7.84 2.51 -2.15
CA SER A 54 -7.36 3.07 -0.87
C SER A 54 -7.50 4.60 -0.83
N VAL A 55 -7.15 5.29 -1.92
CA VAL A 55 -7.31 6.74 -2.04
C VAL A 55 -8.78 7.14 -1.99
N ASP A 56 -9.64 6.40 -2.68
CA ASP A 56 -11.08 6.68 -2.70
C ASP A 56 -11.74 6.41 -1.35
N ALA A 57 -11.34 5.37 -0.62
CA ALA A 57 -11.79 5.11 0.74
C ALA A 57 -11.46 6.28 1.69
N VAL A 58 -10.23 6.82 1.61
CA VAL A 58 -9.83 7.99 2.41
C VAL A 58 -10.63 9.24 2.03
N ARG A 59 -10.85 9.46 0.72
CA ARG A 59 -11.66 10.59 0.23
C ARG A 59 -13.11 10.49 0.66
N ALA A 60 -13.70 9.30 0.59
CA ALA A 60 -15.06 9.04 1.05
C ALA A 60 -15.17 9.26 2.56
N ASN A 61 -14.23 8.75 3.35
CA ASN A 61 -14.21 8.95 4.79
C ASN A 61 -14.12 10.44 5.18
N ARG A 62 -13.33 11.24 4.45
CA ARG A 62 -13.31 12.71 4.60
C ARG A 62 -14.66 13.38 4.35
N ARG A 63 -15.50 12.81 3.47
CA ARG A 63 -16.85 13.34 3.22
C ARG A 63 -17.81 13.00 4.36
N TYR A 64 -17.67 11.83 4.98
CA TYR A 64 -18.47 11.41 6.14
C TYR A 64 -18.02 12.07 7.45
N SER A 65 -16.78 12.55 7.54
CA SER A 65 -16.24 13.20 8.74
C SER A 65 -16.56 14.70 8.86
N LYS A 66 -17.33 15.29 7.93
CA LYS A 66 -17.86 16.64 8.13
C LYS A 66 -19.05 16.57 9.10
N PRO A 67 -19.02 17.20 10.28
CA PRO A 67 -20.24 17.39 11.05
C PRO A 67 -21.21 18.19 10.19
N GLN A 68 -22.40 17.64 9.93
CA GLN A 68 -23.53 18.41 9.42
C GLN A 68 -23.70 19.61 10.37
N THR A 69 -23.38 20.81 9.88
CA THR A 69 -23.65 22.08 10.57
C THR A 69 -24.97 22.61 10.05
#